data_AF-A0A961QLF8-F1
#
_entry.id   AF-A0A961QLF8-F1
#
_cell.length_a   1.000
_cell.length_b   1.000
_cell.length_c   1.000
_cell.angle_alpha   90.00
_cell.angle_beta   90.00
_cell.angle_gamma   90.00
#
_symmetry.space_group_name_H-M   'P 1'
#
loop_
_entity.id
_entity.type
_entity.pdbx_description
1 polymer ?
#
loop_
_entity_poly.entity_id
_entity_poly.type
_entity_poly.pdbx_seq_one_letter_code
_entity_poly.pdbx_strand_id
1 'polypeptide(L)'
;MTSYANLPAPSPEQGLNRYLQEIRRFPMLEPEEEYMLAKRWVEDQDTGAAHKLVTSHLRLAAKIAMGYRGYGLPQAEVISEANVGLMQAVKRFDPEKGFRLATYAMWWIRAS
;
A
#
# COMPACT_ATOMS: atom_id res chain seq x y z
N MET A 1 -8.49 -5.87 -19.21
CA MET A 1 -7.07 -6.26 -19.12
C MET A 1 -6.28 -5.11 -18.52
N THR A 2 -5.38 -5.46 -17.62
CA THR A 2 -4.98 -4.71 -16.42
C THR A 2 -3.89 -3.66 -16.69
N SER A 3 -3.89 -2.53 -15.98
CA SER A 3 -2.66 -1.73 -15.80
C SER A 3 -2.47 -1.34 -14.33
N TYR A 4 -1.96 -2.30 -13.55
CA TYR A 4 -1.24 -2.04 -12.29
C TYR A 4 0.24 -1.69 -12.57
N ALA A 5 0.59 -1.37 -13.82
CA ALA A 5 1.97 -1.41 -14.32
C ALA A 5 2.87 -0.26 -13.86
N ASN A 6 2.37 0.72 -13.10
CA ASN A 6 3.11 1.91 -12.68
C ASN A 6 3.26 2.08 -11.16
N LEU A 7 3.16 0.99 -10.39
CA LEU A 7 3.55 1.05 -8.97
C LEU A 7 5.07 0.93 -8.84
N PRO A 8 5.70 1.71 -7.95
CA PRO A 8 7.09 1.50 -7.59
C PRO A 8 7.28 0.07 -7.07
N ALA A 9 8.27 -0.64 -7.60
CA ALA A 9 8.65 -1.97 -7.12
C ALA A 9 10.07 -1.93 -6.58
N PRO A 10 10.34 -2.47 -5.37
CA PRO A 10 11.70 -2.58 -4.88
C PRO A 10 12.46 -3.63 -5.70
N SER A 11 13.71 -3.32 -6.06
CA SER A 11 14.67 -4.25 -6.65
C SER A 11 15.89 -4.35 -5.72
N PRO A 12 16.88 -5.25 -5.94
CA PRO A 12 18.05 -5.42 -5.05
C PRO A 12 18.75 -4.10 -4.70
N GLU A 13 19.50 -4.06 -3.60
CA GLU A 13 20.00 -2.87 -2.84
C GLU A 13 19.91 -1.47 -3.50
N GLN A 14 20.41 -1.28 -4.72
CA GLN A 14 20.29 -0.02 -5.46
C GLN A 14 18.84 0.39 -5.79
N GLY A 15 17.98 -0.58 -6.13
CA GLY A 15 16.55 -0.36 -6.41
C GLY A 15 15.72 -0.11 -5.15
N LEU A 16 16.10 -0.71 -4.01
CA LEU A 16 15.39 -0.53 -2.75
C LEU A 16 15.47 0.92 -2.25
N ASN A 17 16.65 1.53 -2.29
CA ASN A 17 16.81 2.93 -1.87
C ASN A 17 15.99 3.88 -2.75
N ARG A 18 15.96 3.65 -4.07
CA ARG A 18 15.13 4.42 -5.01
C ARG A 18 13.65 4.27 -4.67
N TYR A 19 13.18 3.04 -4.47
CA TYR A 19 11.81 2.75 -4.07
C TYR A 19 11.43 3.52 -2.79
N LEU A 20 12.27 3.47 -1.75
CA LEU A 20 12.01 4.16 -0.49
C LEU A 20 11.95 5.69 -0.65
N GLN A 21 12.71 6.26 -1.59
CA GLN A 21 12.63 7.67 -1.94
C GLN A 21 11.35 8.00 -2.71
N GLU A 22 10.95 7.16 -3.67
CA GLU A 22 9.74 7.36 -4.48
C GLU A 22 8.47 7.32 -3.62
N ILE A 23 8.32 6.33 -2.73
CA ILE A 23 7.11 6.21 -1.90
C ILE A 23 6.93 7.38 -0.93
N ARG A 24 8.01 8.09 -0.59
CA ARG A 24 7.97 9.29 0.26
C ARG A 24 7.38 10.51 -0.46
N ARG A 25 7.35 10.50 -1.79
CA ARG A 25 6.81 11.60 -2.62
C ARG A 25 5.30 11.57 -2.70
N PHE A 26 4.66 10.44 -2.42
CA PHE A 26 3.20 10.38 -2.39
C PHE A 26 2.66 11.12 -1.16
N PRO A 27 1.65 11.99 -1.33
CA PRO A 27 1.02 12.69 -0.23
C PRO A 27 0.26 11.72 0.68
N MET A 28 0.19 12.07 1.97
CA MET A 28 -0.76 11.42 2.88
C MET A 28 -2.16 11.96 2.60
N LEU A 29 -3.15 11.07 2.70
CA LEU A 29 -4.54 11.44 2.51
C LEU A 29 -5.14 11.90 3.85
N GLU A 30 -5.87 13.01 3.79
CA GLU A 30 -6.76 13.41 4.87
C GLU A 30 -7.92 12.41 5.01
N PRO A 31 -8.52 12.28 6.21
CA PRO A 31 -9.58 11.30 6.47
C PRO A 31 -10.74 11.36 5.45
N GLU A 32 -11.17 12.57 5.11
CA GLU A 32 -12.29 12.79 4.18
C GLU A 32 -11.91 12.41 2.76
N GLU A 33 -10.67 12.71 2.33
CA GLU A 33 -10.17 12.31 1.01
C GLU A 33 -10.06 10.79 0.90
N GLU A 34 -9.54 10.13 1.94
CA GLU A 34 -9.46 8.66 2.02
C GLU A 34 -10.85 8.03 1.91
N TYR A 35 -11.84 8.57 2.64
CA TYR A 35 -13.22 8.10 2.58
C TYR A 35 -13.79 8.23 1.16
N MET A 36 -13.66 9.41 0.53
CA MET A 36 -14.19 9.65 -0.80
C MET A 36 -13.54 8.75 -1.86
N LEU A 37 -12.23 8.53 -1.78
CA LEU A 37 -11.52 7.62 -2.68
C LEU A 37 -11.94 6.17 -2.45
N ALA A 38 -12.05 5.73 -1.20
CA ALA A 38 -12.50 4.38 -0.87
C ALA A 38 -13.93 4.13 -1.35
N LYS A 39 -14.81 5.11 -1.19
CA LYS A 39 -16.18 5.04 -1.69
C LYS A 39 -16.24 4.89 -3.21
N ARG A 40 -15.53 5.72 -3.96
CA ARG A 40 -15.42 5.61 -5.44
C ARG A 40 -14.85 4.27 -5.88
N TRP A 41 -13.88 3.74 -5.16
CA TRP A 41 -13.36 2.40 -5.46
C TRP A 41 -14.42 1.31 -5.26
N VAL A 42 -15.17 1.37 -4.16
CA VAL A 42 -16.20 0.35 -3.85
C VAL A 42 -17.41 0.46 -4.78
N GLU A 43 -17.87 1.67 -5.09
CA GLU A 43 -19.08 1.91 -5.89
C GLU A 43 -18.80 1.82 -7.40
N ASP A 44 -17.74 2.47 -7.87
CA ASP A 44 -17.48 2.68 -9.30
C ASP A 44 -16.32 1.83 -9.84
N GLN A 45 -15.64 1.06 -8.98
CA GLN A 45 -14.37 0.39 -9.33
C GLN A 45 -13.33 1.35 -9.92
N ASP A 46 -13.30 2.60 -9.43
CA ASP A 46 -12.37 3.63 -9.88
C ASP A 46 -10.92 3.22 -9.57
N THR A 47 -10.23 2.75 -10.62
CA THR A 47 -8.82 2.34 -10.53
C THR A 47 -7.88 3.48 -10.15
N GLY A 48 -8.22 4.72 -10.48
CA GLY A 48 -7.48 5.91 -10.06
C GLY A 48 -7.62 6.15 -8.56
N ALA A 49 -8.81 5.93 -8.02
CA ALA A 49 -9.04 6.00 -6.57
C ALA A 49 -8.27 4.90 -5.83
N ALA A 50 -8.34 3.65 -6.30
CA ALA A 50 -7.54 2.56 -5.74
C ALA A 50 -6.04 2.84 -5.81
N HIS A 51 -5.55 3.38 -6.93
CA HIS A 51 -4.15 3.74 -7.09
C HIS A 51 -3.71 4.78 -6.06
N LYS A 52 -4.52 5.83 -5.82
CA LYS A 52 -4.24 6.86 -4.78
C LYS A 52 -4.27 6.28 -3.36
N LEU A 53 -5.22 5.40 -3.07
CA LEU A 53 -5.29 4.72 -1.77
C LEU A 53 -4.05 3.86 -1.52
N VAL A 54 -3.64 3.05 -2.50
CA VAL A 54 -2.43 2.21 -2.38
C VAL A 54 -1.19 3.08 -2.22
N THR A 55 -0.96 4.04 -3.12
CA THR A 55 0.28 4.84 -3.16
C THR A 55 0.48 5.70 -1.92
N SER A 56 -0.58 6.30 -1.37
CA SER A 56 -0.51 7.05 -0.12
C SER A 56 -0.14 6.19 1.10
N HIS A 57 -0.40 4.88 1.03
CA HIS A 57 -0.16 3.92 2.12
C HIS A 57 1.10 3.05 1.93
N LEU A 58 1.85 3.19 0.83
CA LEU A 58 3.09 2.42 0.60
C LEU A 58 4.13 2.62 1.72
N ARG A 59 4.16 3.80 2.34
CA ARG A 59 5.03 4.10 3.49
C ARG A 59 4.70 3.23 4.71
N LEU A 60 3.44 2.89 4.92
CA LEU A 60 2.99 1.99 6.00
C LEU A 60 3.46 0.56 5.73
N ALA A 61 3.24 0.06 4.50
CA ALA A 61 3.69 -1.26 4.08
C ALA A 61 5.20 -1.41 4.23
N ALA A 62 5.98 -0.45 3.72
CA ALA A 62 7.43 -0.43 3.88
C ALA A 62 7.85 -0.38 5.36
N LYS A 63 7.17 0.41 6.21
CA LYS A 63 7.47 0.48 7.64
C LYS A 63 7.26 -0.86 8.34
N ILE A 64 6.15 -1.56 8.06
CA ILE A 64 5.87 -2.87 8.64
C ILE A 64 6.88 -3.90 8.15
N ALA A 65 7.16 -3.94 6.85
CA ALA A 65 8.14 -4.85 6.25
C ALA A 65 9.57 -4.64 6.79
N MET A 66 9.98 -3.40 7.03
CA MET A 66 11.28 -3.10 7.64
C MET A 66 11.40 -3.60 9.09
N GLY A 67 10.28 -3.87 9.77
CA GLY A 67 10.27 -4.51 11.09
C GLY A 67 10.76 -5.97 11.09
N TYR A 68 10.75 -6.63 9.92
CA TYR A 68 11.26 -7.99 9.74
C TYR A 68 12.73 -8.04 9.29
N ARG A 69 13.43 -6.90 9.31
CA ARG A 69 14.87 -6.87 9.06
C ARG A 69 15.61 -7.75 10.07
N GLY A 70 16.57 -8.54 9.60
CA GLY A 70 17.39 -9.42 10.45
C GLY A 70 16.83 -10.84 10.60
N TYR A 71 15.65 -11.14 10.04
CA TYR A 71 15.08 -12.49 10.01
C TYR A 71 15.61 -13.37 8.86
N GLY A 72 16.67 -12.93 8.17
CA GLY A 72 17.32 -13.68 7.08
C GLY A 72 16.70 -13.54 5.69
N LEU A 73 15.60 -12.80 5.55
CA LEU A 73 14.94 -12.54 4.26
C LEU A 73 15.46 -11.26 3.58
N PRO A 74 15.58 -11.22 2.24
CA PRO A 74 15.88 -10.00 1.50
C PRO A 74 14.80 -8.94 1.71
N GLN A 75 15.21 -7.73 2.12
CA GLN A 75 14.27 -6.66 2.49
C GLN A 75 13.33 -6.25 1.33
N ALA A 76 13.83 -6.30 0.09
CA ALA A 76 13.03 -5.99 -1.11
C ALA A 76 11.89 -6.99 -1.32
N GLU A 77 12.11 -8.27 -1.02
CA GLU A 77 11.09 -9.32 -1.13
C GLU A 77 10.01 -9.12 -0.06
N VAL A 78 10.40 -8.88 1.20
CA VAL A 78 9.45 -8.63 2.30
C VAL A 78 8.59 -7.38 2.02
N ILE A 79 9.19 -6.32 1.45
CA ILE A 79 8.43 -5.12 1.07
C ILE A 79 7.48 -5.41 -0.10
N SER A 80 7.87 -6.25 -1.06
CA SER A 80 7.01 -6.62 -2.18
C SER A 80 5.79 -7.38 -1.69
N GLU A 81 5.97 -8.34 -0.79
CA GLU A 81 4.87 -9.08 -0.14
C GLU A 81 3.95 -8.12 0.64
N ALA A 82 4.54 -7.21 1.42
CA ALA A 82 3.77 -6.19 2.14
C ALA A 82 2.95 -5.28 1.21
N ASN A 83 3.49 -4.91 0.05
CA ASN A 83 2.75 -4.15 -0.95
C ASN A 83 1.59 -4.96 -1.54
N VAL A 84 1.76 -6.28 -1.74
CA VAL A 84 0.68 -7.18 -2.14
C VAL A 84 -0.40 -7.24 -1.06
N GLY A 85 -0.03 -7.40 0.22
CA GLY A 85 -0.96 -7.34 1.34
C GLY A 85 -1.73 -6.03 1.39
N LEU A 86 -1.07 -4.89 1.16
CA LEU A 86 -1.73 -3.59 1.06
C LEU A 86 -2.74 -3.54 -0.10
N MET A 87 -2.38 -4.03 -1.28
CA MET A 87 -3.32 -4.10 -2.41
C MET A 87 -4.53 -4.99 -2.10
N GLN A 88 -4.32 -6.11 -1.40
CA GLN A 88 -5.40 -6.98 -0.95
C GLN A 88 -6.30 -6.29 0.09
N ALA A 89 -5.73 -5.45 0.96
CA ALA A 89 -6.49 -4.64 1.89
C ALA A 89 -7.38 -3.64 1.16
N VAL A 90 -6.84 -2.87 0.21
CA VAL A 90 -7.61 -1.89 -0.56
C VAL A 90 -8.76 -2.55 -1.31
N LYS A 91 -8.53 -3.73 -1.91
CA LYS A 91 -9.59 -4.49 -2.60
C LYS A 91 -10.77 -4.90 -1.71
N ARG A 92 -10.56 -5.04 -0.39
CA ARG A 92 -11.56 -5.54 0.57
C ARG A 92 -11.94 -4.51 1.63
N PHE A 93 -11.40 -3.31 1.53
CA PHE A 93 -11.65 -2.25 2.47
C PHE A 93 -13.08 -1.74 2.30
N ASP A 94 -13.75 -1.56 3.42
CA ASP A 94 -15.11 -1.05 3.49
C ASP A 94 -15.08 0.28 4.27
N PRO A 95 -15.26 1.43 3.59
CA PRO A 95 -15.19 2.75 4.22
C PRO A 95 -16.33 3.01 5.21
N GLU A 96 -17.44 2.28 5.13
CA GLU A 96 -18.62 2.49 5.99
C GLU A 96 -18.42 1.92 7.40
N LYS A 97 -17.38 1.12 7.63
CA LYS A 97 -17.08 0.54 8.95
C LYS A 97 -16.44 1.52 9.94
N GLY A 98 -16.17 2.76 9.53
CA GLY A 98 -15.76 3.84 10.43
C GLY A 98 -14.32 3.76 10.95
N PHE A 99 -13.46 2.91 10.38
CA PHE A 99 -12.04 2.87 10.69
C PHE A 99 -11.18 3.26 9.49
N ARG A 100 -9.98 3.79 9.78
CA ARG A 100 -9.00 4.20 8.75
C ARG A 100 -8.47 3.00 7.96
N LEU A 101 -8.18 3.20 6.67
CA LEU A 101 -7.57 2.18 5.82
C LEU A 101 -6.25 1.67 6.41
N ALA A 102 -5.44 2.55 7.01
CA ALA A 102 -4.20 2.17 7.68
C ALA A 102 -4.36 1.07 8.74
N THR A 103 -5.43 1.15 9.55
CA THR A 103 -5.74 0.17 10.59
C THR A 103 -6.08 -1.18 9.96
N TYR A 104 -6.89 -1.17 8.90
CA TYR A 104 -7.27 -2.38 8.19
C TYR A 104 -6.10 -3.02 7.45
N ALA A 105 -5.34 -2.21 6.72
CA ALA A 105 -4.20 -2.63 5.92
C ALA A 105 -3.10 -3.30 6.76
N MET A 106 -2.90 -2.86 8.00
CA MET A 106 -1.92 -3.47 8.91
C MET A 106 -2.13 -4.98 9.09
N TRP A 107 -3.38 -5.44 9.17
CA TRP A 107 -3.70 -6.86 9.32
C TRP A 107 -3.34 -7.65 8.07
N TRP A 108 -3.71 -7.15 6.90
CA TRP A 108 -3.38 -7.77 5.62
C TRP A 108 -1.88 -7.82 5.36
N ILE A 109 -1.17 -6.72 5.62
CA ILE A 109 0.28 -6.64 5.42
C ILE A 109 1.02 -7.66 6.30
N ARG A 110 0.54 -7.93 7.52
CA ARG A 110 1.16 -8.91 8.43
C ARG A 110 0.77 -10.35 8.15
N ALA A 111 -0.37 -10.55 7.50
CA ALA A 111 -0.90 -11.88 7.16
C ALA A 111 -0.46 -12.37 5.77
N SER A 112 0.17 -11.50 4.99
CA SER A 112 0.76 -11.85 3.69
C SER A 112 2.17 -12.41 3.88
#